data_AF-A0A9E4BI42-F1
#
_entry.id   AF-A0A9E4BI42-F1
#
_cell.length_a   1.000
_cell.length_b   1.000
_cell.length_c   1.000
_cell.angle_alpha   90.00
_cell.angle_beta   90.00
_cell.angle_gamma   90.00
#
_symmetry.space_group_name_H-M   'P 1'
#
loop_
_entity.id
_entity.type
_entity.pdbx_description
1 polymer ?
#
loop_
_entity_poly.entity_id
_entity_poly.type
_entity_poly.pdbx_seq_one_letter_code
_entity_poly.pdbx_strand_id
1 'polypeptide(L)'
;MLKIGLVGCGGLGSRHAAHVESIEGAELVAVCDYELASAKALAAKLTSQPAVYNDHRTMLSAQSPDAVLVVTPCRHSGRACILRKTNGTHN
;
A
#
# COMPACT_ATOMS: atom_id res chain seq x y z
N MET A 1 -10.44 12.17 3.85
CA MET A 1 -10.14 10.80 3.40
C MET A 1 -8.70 10.48 3.75
N LEU A 2 -8.47 9.31 4.31
CA LEU A 2 -7.17 8.79 4.73
C LEU A 2 -6.48 8.15 3.52
N LYS A 3 -5.33 8.69 3.11
CA LYS A 3 -4.57 8.18 1.97
C LYS A 3 -3.68 7.03 2.41
N ILE A 4 -3.92 5.85 1.87
CA ILE A 4 -3.18 4.65 2.20
C ILE A 4 -2.29 4.24 1.02
N GLY A 5 -1.00 4.05 1.28
CA GLY A 5 -0.07 3.39 0.37
C GLY A 5 0.10 1.92 0.76
N LEU A 6 0.36 1.04 -0.20
CA LEU A 6 0.62 -0.38 0.06
C LEU A 6 1.94 -0.81 -0.57
N VAL A 7 2.80 -1.48 0.20
CA VAL A 7 4.11 -1.97 -0.21
C VAL A 7 4.16 -3.48 -0.02
N GLY A 8 4.13 -4.23 -1.11
CA GLY A 8 4.03 -5.69 -1.17
C GLY A 8 2.68 -6.12 -1.72
N CYS A 9 2.62 -6.36 -3.02
CA CYS A 9 1.42 -6.72 -3.80
C CYS A 9 1.25 -8.25 -3.95
N GLY A 10 1.82 -9.04 -3.03
CA GLY A 10 1.61 -10.49 -2.97
C GLY A 10 0.19 -10.88 -2.53
N GLY A 11 -0.04 -12.18 -2.32
CA GLY A 11 -1.38 -12.71 -1.99
C GLY A 11 -2.02 -12.13 -0.71
N LEU A 12 -1.22 -11.73 0.28
CA LEU A 12 -1.73 -11.01 1.46
C LEU A 12 -1.96 -9.53 1.18
N GLY A 13 -1.11 -8.89 0.38
CA GLY A 13 -1.25 -7.48 0.01
C GLY A 13 -2.53 -7.23 -0.78
N SER A 14 -2.86 -8.12 -1.72
CA SER A 14 -4.09 -8.01 -2.50
C SER A 14 -5.35 -8.08 -1.64
N ARG A 15 -5.36 -8.94 -0.63
CA ARG A 15 -6.46 -9.09 0.31
C ARG A 15 -6.62 -7.88 1.23
N HIS A 16 -5.52 -7.27 1.67
CA HIS A 16 -5.57 -6.01 2.42
C HIS A 16 -6.04 -4.84 1.55
N ALA A 17 -5.57 -4.75 0.30
CA ALA A 17 -6.00 -3.72 -0.63
C ALA A 17 -7.51 -3.73 -0.88
N ALA A 18 -8.09 -4.91 -1.13
CA ALA A 18 -9.53 -5.07 -1.29
C ALA A 18 -10.32 -4.69 -0.02
N HIS A 19 -9.75 -4.97 1.16
CA HIS A 19 -10.38 -4.59 2.43
C HIS A 19 -10.35 -3.07 2.63
N VAL A 20 -9.24 -2.41 2.27
CA VAL A 20 -9.11 -0.95 2.34
C VAL A 20 -10.16 -0.25 1.46
N GLU A 21 -10.45 -0.78 0.27
CA GLU A 21 -11.53 -0.23 -0.58
C GLU A 21 -12.92 -0.31 0.05
N SER A 22 -13.13 -1.25 0.97
CA SER A 22 -14.41 -1.39 1.67
C SER A 22 -14.54 -0.46 2.88
N ILE A 23 -13.47 0.23 3.29
CA ILE A 23 -13.48 1.12 4.45
C ILE A 23 -13.90 2.52 4.00
N GLU A 24 -15.09 2.94 4.44
CA GLU A 24 -15.53 4.32 4.23
C GLU A 24 -14.56 5.31 4.89
N GLY A 25 -14.02 6.22 4.10
CA GLY A 25 -13.06 7.24 4.55
C GLY A 25 -11.59 6.88 4.37
N ALA A 26 -11.25 5.68 3.86
CA ALA A 26 -9.91 5.33 3.43
C ALA A 26 -9.84 5.18 1.90
N GLU A 27 -8.74 5.59 1.30
CA GLU A 27 -8.51 5.48 -0.14
C GLU A 27 -7.11 4.92 -0.39
N LEU A 28 -7.02 3.90 -1.23
CA LEU A 28 -5.73 3.36 -1.63
C LEU A 28 -5.17 4.18 -2.79
N VAL A 29 -4.20 5.06 -2.48
CA VAL A 29 -3.65 6.01 -3.46
C VAL A 29 -2.46 5.46 -4.22
N ALA A 30 -1.80 4.42 -3.70
CA ALA A 30 -0.60 3.86 -4.29
C ALA A 30 -0.37 2.41 -3.89
N VAL A 31 0.16 1.63 -4.83
CA VAL A 31 0.67 0.27 -4.60
C VAL A 31 2.11 0.18 -5.09
N CYS A 32 2.94 -0.52 -4.34
CA CYS A 32 4.35 -0.71 -4.63
C CYS A 32 4.71 -2.18 -4.48
N ASP A 33 5.44 -2.74 -5.45
CA ASP A 33 6.08 -4.04 -5.34
C ASP A 33 7.36 -4.04 -6.18
N TYR A 34 8.39 -4.77 -5.74
CA TYR A 34 9.59 -4.94 -6.55
C TYR A 34 9.23 -5.52 -7.94
N GLU A 35 8.30 -6.48 -7.96
CA GLU A 35 7.76 -7.03 -9.19
C GLU A 35 6.61 -6.15 -9.70
N LEU A 36 6.93 -5.23 -10.63
CA LEU A 36 5.96 -4.27 -11.17
C LEU A 36 4.72 -4.95 -11.78
N ALA A 37 4.88 -6.15 -12.34
CA ALA A 37 3.77 -6.94 -12.89
C ALA A 37 2.72 -7.28 -11.82
N SER A 38 3.18 -7.67 -10.62
CA SER A 38 2.31 -7.97 -9.47
C SER A 38 1.56 -6.73 -9.00
N ALA A 39 2.25 -5.58 -8.94
CA ALA A 39 1.65 -4.32 -8.53
C ALA A 39 0.60 -3.83 -9.55
N LYS A 40 0.86 -3.95 -10.86
CA LYS A 40 -0.11 -3.65 -11.93
C LYS A 40 -1.32 -4.59 -11.87
N ALA A 41 -1.10 -5.88 -11.69
CA ALA A 41 -2.17 -6.86 -11.59
C ALA A 41 -3.08 -6.62 -10.38
N LEU A 42 -2.53 -6.11 -9.27
CA LEU A 42 -3.32 -5.68 -8.13
C LEU A 42 -4.09 -4.40 -8.42
N ALA A 43 -3.42 -3.35 -8.91
CA ALA A 43 -4.08 -2.08 -9.23
C ALA A 43 -5.26 -2.25 -10.20
N ALA A 44 -5.14 -3.13 -11.19
CA ALA A 44 -6.20 -3.43 -12.16
C ALA A 44 -7.43 -4.12 -11.55
N LYS A 45 -7.31 -4.74 -10.37
CA LYS A 45 -8.42 -5.40 -9.66
C LYS A 45 -9.16 -4.47 -8.71
N LEU A 46 -8.61 -3.29 -8.46
CA LEU A 46 -9.12 -2.34 -7.49
C LEU A 46 -9.84 -1.21 -8.23
N THR A 47 -10.93 -0.74 -7.65
CA THR A 47 -11.77 0.31 -8.23
C THR A 47 -11.08 1.68 -8.11
N SER A 48 -10.29 1.87 -7.05
CA SER A 48 -9.51 3.08 -6.74
C SER A 48 -8.37 3.35 -7.73
N GLN A 49 -8.01 2.38 -8.58
CA GLN A 49 -6.92 2.50 -9.57
C GLN A 49 -5.65 3.17 -9.00
N PRO A 50 -5.07 2.60 -7.93
CA PRO A 50 -3.91 3.20 -7.25
C PRO A 50 -2.72 3.35 -8.21
N ALA A 51 -1.93 4.40 -7.99
CA ALA A 51 -0.68 4.59 -8.72
C ALA A 51 0.30 3.43 -8.42
N VAL A 52 0.94 2.92 -9.46
CA VAL A 52 1.81 1.73 -9.37
C VAL A 52 3.28 2.15 -9.34
N TYR A 53 4.01 1.64 -8.36
CA TYR A 53 5.44 1.90 -8.19
C TYR A 53 6.23 0.60 -8.04
N ASN A 54 7.50 0.62 -8.43
CA ASN A 54 8.46 -0.44 -8.13
C ASN A 54 9.40 -0.10 -6.96
N ASP A 55 9.36 1.16 -6.51
CA ASP A 55 10.18 1.66 -5.42
C ASP A 55 9.33 2.43 -4.42
N HIS A 56 9.42 2.02 -3.15
CA HIS A 56 8.60 2.58 -2.08
C HIS A 56 9.02 4.01 -1.72
N ARG A 57 10.28 4.40 -1.91
CA ARG A 57 10.74 5.78 -1.62
C ARG A 57 10.12 6.76 -2.60
N THR A 58 10.09 6.37 -3.86
CA THR A 58 9.44 7.11 -4.95
C THR A 58 7.94 7.22 -4.70
N MET A 59 7.29 6.12 -4.31
CA MET A 59 5.87 6.11 -3.93
C MET A 59 5.59 7.08 -2.77
N LEU A 60 6.39 7.04 -1.70
CA LEU A 60 6.21 7.89 -0.52
C LEU A 60 6.39 9.38 -0.86
N SER A 61 7.37 9.71 -1.69
CA SER A 61 7.64 11.10 -2.10
C SER A 61 6.58 11.64 -3.06
N ALA A 62 6.11 10.81 -4.00
CA ALA A 62 5.15 11.23 -5.01
C ALA A 62 3.73 11.36 -4.43
N GLN A 63 3.30 10.38 -3.63
CA GLN A 63 1.90 10.29 -3.17
C GLN A 63 1.68 10.80 -1.76
N SER A 64 2.74 10.95 -0.95
CA SER A 64 2.66 11.43 0.44
C SER A 64 1.48 10.83 1.24
N PRO A 65 1.36 9.48 1.31
CA PRO A 65 0.22 8.84 1.98
C PRO A 65 0.26 9.08 3.50
N ASP A 66 -0.92 9.13 4.12
CA ASP A 66 -1.11 9.25 5.57
C ASP A 66 -0.73 7.98 6.33
N ALA A 67 -0.83 6.82 5.67
CA ALA A 67 -0.45 5.53 6.23
C ALA A 67 0.10 4.59 5.14
N VAL A 68 0.94 3.64 5.52
CA VAL A 68 1.56 2.68 4.60
C VAL A 68 1.41 1.26 5.12
N LEU A 69 0.85 0.38 4.31
CA LEU A 69 0.72 -1.04 4.60
C LEU A 69 1.91 -1.79 4.00
N VAL A 70 2.83 -2.27 4.84
CA VAL A 70 3.99 -3.05 4.37
C VAL A 70 3.69 -4.54 4.53
N VAL A 71 3.35 -5.18 3.40
CA VAL A 71 2.93 -6.59 3.31
C VAL A 71 3.91 -7.38 2.44
N THR A 72 5.20 -7.04 2.52
CA THR A 72 6.29 -7.78 1.87
C THR A 72 6.65 -9.00 2.74
N PRO A 73 6.81 -10.21 2.17
CA PRO A 73 7.29 -11.34 2.94
C PRO A 73 8.71 -11.04 3.44
N CYS A 74 8.86 -10.78 4.74
CA CYS A 74 10.17 -10.75 5.36
C CYS A 74 10.78 -12.15 5.22
N ARG A 75 12.00 -12.25 4.67
CA ARG A 75 12.82 -13.49 4.59
C ARG A 75 13.01 -14.20 5.94
N HIS A 76 12.50 -13.67 7.05
CA HIS A 76 12.80 -14.13 8.40
C HIS A 76 11.61 -14.14 9.37
N SER A 77 10.45 -14.66 8.97
CA SER A 77 9.25 -14.97 9.78
C SER A 77 8.01 -14.17 9.37
N GLY A 78 6.90 -14.88 9.18
CA GLY A 78 5.63 -14.37 8.66
C GLY A 78 4.89 -13.43 9.60
N ARG A 79 5.35 -12.17 9.69
CA ARG A 79 4.58 -11.06 10.26
C ARG A 79 4.27 -10.06 9.15
N ALA A 80 2.98 -9.87 8.86
CA ALA A 80 2.53 -8.68 8.14
C ALA A 80 2.82 -7.46 9.04
N CYS A 81 3.73 -6.59 8.63
CA CYS A 81 4.16 -5.45 9.43
C CYS A 81 3.41 -4.22 8.93
N ILE A 82 2.30 -3.88 9.60
CA ILE A 82 1.58 -2.63 9.32
C ILE A 82 2.45 -1.48 9.84
N LEU A 83 3.23 -0.84 8.97
CA LEU A 83 4.03 0.33 9.32
C LEU A 83 3.19 1.60 9.20
N ARG A 84 2.44 1.92 10.26
CA ARG A 84 1.77 3.21 10.37
C ARG A 84 2.82 4.32 10.51
N LYS A 85 3.10 5.02 9.41
CA LYS A 85 3.75 6.33 9.50
C LYS A 85 2.68 7.30 9.98
N THR A 86 2.59 7.55 11.28
CA THR A 86 1.86 8.73 11.76
C THR A 86 2.59 9.93 11.20
N ASN A 87 2.03 10.63 10.21
CA ASN A 87 2.36 12.04 10.07
C ASN A 87 2.05 12.66 11.43
N GLY A 88 3.11 12.97 12.18
CA GLY A 88 3.00 13.60 13.47
C GLY A 88 2.37 14.97 13.25
N THR A 89 1.07 15.07 13.49
CA THR A 89 0.49 16.32 13.96
C THR A 89 1.01 16.54 15.39
N HIS A 90 2.25 17.05 15.48
CA HIS A 90 2.60 17.90 16.59
C HIS A 90 2.02 19.29 16.26
N ASN A 91 0.95 19.60 17.00
CA ASN A 91 0.37 20.91 17.32
C ASN A 91 1.02 22.13 16.66
#